data_AF-A0A2G6J1B1-F1
#
_entry.id   AF-A0A2G6J1B1-F1
#
_cell.length_a   1.000
_cell.length_b   1.000
_cell.length_c   1.000
_cell.angle_alpha   90.00
_cell.angle_beta   90.00
_cell.angle_gamma   90.00
#
_symmetry.space_group_name_H-M   'P 1'
#
loop_
_entity.id
_entity.type
_entity.pdbx_description
1 polymer ?
#
loop_
_entity_poly.entity_id
_entity_poly.type
_entity_poly.pdbx_seq_one_letter_code
_entity_poly.pdbx_strand_id
1 'polypeptide(L)'
;MVVHGARSRDRRQRRSEGAGDWTPRREHQWLIGQLPWISRQHRHVKQQLGAVRSEGRHADPRVTRMRQHGEAERQRQAQKLAQSRDVPTDVVDHDRETGLFGGARSPRRDMSARQARGCHDQRGMVRRWPEQLHSNDARDHEQRESDQATQYRPKGNASHREHGTIRRRPSRLFGQPRRAPRANVVQSKAGSHMAMRRYLEGMRYLGGMGLLATGVVLGATVLSLAPARAVPKRYSPYRKLNVFARVLTYIENNYVEHVDDAKLVYGAIKGMMGSLDPHSVFMPPKQYQQLKADTQGEFGGLGVEVEIREGWITVVSPLEGTPAAKAGLRSGDQIIAIEGKTTRGMTMDQAVRKMRGPRGTRIRIGVRRPGQKKPRALEIVRDVIKIVSVTSKSIAPGVGYVRIKSFQERTNVYLRQALEGLGKKGKLKGLVLDLRNNPGGLLDQAVRVADLFLDKGMIVRTIGKGGRVMDKEKAHSRGTFLGFPMVCLVNGGSASASEIVAGALQDHRRAVVLGTQTFGKGSVQTIIELDDGSGLKLTVARYYTPKGRSIQEHGIAPDIIVQPTAPKTLEPKKKGKRERDLEGHLRNRQGKRQPKQRKRLKDFQLQTALDYLRAAAIFRSSR
;
A
#
# COMPACT_ATOMS: atom_id res chain seq x y z
N MET A 1 -43.38 -3.55 65.58
CA MET A 1 -42.67 -4.55 64.75
C MET A 1 -41.18 -4.34 64.99
N VAL A 2 -40.39 -5.18 65.69
CA VAL A 2 -40.48 -6.63 66.00
C VAL A 2 -40.39 -7.49 64.71
N VAL A 3 -39.49 -8.47 64.50
CA VAL A 3 -38.19 -8.93 65.11
C VAL A 3 -37.58 -9.98 64.13
N HIS A 4 -36.33 -10.48 64.09
CA HIS A 4 -35.05 -10.41 64.86
C HIS A 4 -33.86 -10.29 63.84
N GLY A 5 -32.59 -10.73 63.98
CA GLY A 5 -31.84 -11.38 65.07
C GLY A 5 -30.40 -11.83 64.72
N ALA A 6 -29.48 -11.80 65.71
CA ALA A 6 -28.12 -12.40 65.80
C ALA A 6 -27.06 -12.12 64.67
N ARG A 7 -25.77 -11.76 64.89
CA ARG A 7 -24.67 -12.18 65.83
C ARG A 7 -24.01 -13.54 65.48
N SER A 8 -22.68 -13.78 65.61
CA SER A 8 -21.47 -12.95 65.83
C SER A 8 -20.17 -13.82 65.90
N ARG A 9 -18.96 -13.20 65.98
CA ARG A 9 -17.60 -13.73 66.38
C ARG A 9 -16.68 -14.34 65.28
N ASP A 10 -15.35 -14.41 65.43
CA ASP A 10 -14.34 -13.49 66.05
C ASP A 10 -12.88 -13.89 65.62
N ARG A 11 -11.88 -13.01 65.90
CA ARG A 11 -10.39 -13.10 65.93
C ARG A 11 -9.70 -14.48 65.75
N ARG A 12 -8.49 -14.55 65.16
CA ARG A 12 -7.16 -14.18 65.76
C ARG A 12 -6.04 -14.00 64.69
N GLN A 13 -5.18 -12.96 64.77
CA GLN A 13 -3.75 -12.94 65.20
C GLN A 13 -2.72 -13.66 64.29
N ARG A 14 -1.43 -13.27 64.18
CA ARG A 14 -0.69 -11.96 64.21
C ARG A 14 0.81 -12.23 63.90
N ARG A 15 1.61 -11.16 63.74
CA ARG A 15 3.09 -11.09 63.50
C ARG A 15 3.55 -11.39 62.06
N SER A 16 4.49 -10.71 61.40
CA SER A 16 5.50 -9.63 61.69
C SER A 16 6.97 -10.06 61.74
N GLU A 17 7.83 -9.11 61.32
CA GLU A 17 9.28 -9.18 61.10
C GLU A 17 9.78 -10.14 59.99
N GLY A 18 10.91 -9.86 59.31
CA GLY A 18 11.82 -8.72 59.44
C GLY A 18 12.58 -8.39 58.14
N ALA A 19 13.27 -7.26 58.12
CA ALA A 19 14.17 -6.87 57.03
C ALA A 19 15.60 -7.35 57.28
N GLY A 20 16.36 -7.62 56.21
CA GLY A 20 17.77 -7.99 56.29
C GLY A 20 18.45 -7.75 54.95
N ASP A 21 19.32 -6.74 54.89
CA ASP A 21 20.06 -6.35 53.69
C ASP A 21 21.53 -6.77 53.84
N TRP A 22 21.99 -7.70 53.01
CA TRP A 22 23.40 -8.15 52.96
C TRP A 22 23.78 -8.70 51.58
N THR A 23 24.92 -8.24 51.08
CA THR A 23 25.66 -8.74 49.90
C THR A 23 27.17 -8.56 50.21
N PRO A 24 28.16 -8.89 49.33
CA PRO A 24 28.16 -9.73 48.13
C PRO A 24 29.32 -10.78 48.08
N ARG A 25 29.21 -11.78 47.20
CA ARG A 25 30.35 -12.45 46.49
C ARG A 25 29.88 -12.74 45.03
N ARG A 26 30.65 -12.49 43.96
CA ARG A 26 31.94 -13.08 43.52
C ARG A 26 31.82 -14.59 43.30
N GLU A 27 32.18 -15.19 42.15
CA GLU A 27 32.77 -14.73 40.87
C GLU A 27 32.01 -15.41 39.68
N HIS A 28 32.04 -14.95 38.42
CA HIS A 28 33.15 -15.04 37.44
C HIS A 28 33.18 -13.88 36.42
N GLN A 29 34.26 -13.82 35.63
CA GLN A 29 34.77 -12.63 34.95
C GLN A 29 35.53 -13.00 33.64
N TRP A 30 35.76 -12.01 32.76
CA TRP A 30 36.64 -12.04 31.54
C TRP A 30 36.09 -12.77 30.29
N LEU A 31 36.36 -12.36 29.04
CA LEU A 31 36.95 -11.13 28.45
C LEU A 31 35.93 -10.52 27.45
N ILE A 32 35.84 -9.22 27.12
CA ILE A 32 36.68 -8.01 27.32
C ILE A 32 37.85 -7.84 26.32
N GLY A 33 37.56 -7.26 25.13
CA GLY A 33 38.54 -6.84 24.11
C GLY A 33 38.26 -5.44 23.53
N GLN A 34 38.88 -4.43 24.14
CA GLN A 34 39.52 -3.20 23.60
C GLN A 34 39.06 -2.66 22.21
N LEU A 35 38.39 -1.49 22.11
CA LEU A 35 38.88 -0.07 22.14
C LEU A 35 39.44 0.44 20.77
N PRO A 36 39.57 1.76 20.52
CA PRO A 36 38.63 2.89 20.76
C PRO A 36 38.51 3.85 19.54
N TRP A 37 37.53 4.78 19.49
CA TRP A 37 37.68 6.13 18.87
C TRP A 37 36.44 7.03 19.10
N ILE A 38 36.40 7.78 20.21
CA ILE A 38 35.57 9.00 20.33
C ILE A 38 36.41 10.13 20.91
N SER A 39 37.04 10.89 20.02
CA SER A 39 37.52 12.25 20.28
C SER A 39 37.51 13.03 18.96
N ARG A 40 37.61 14.37 19.02
CA ARG A 40 37.54 15.29 17.85
C ARG A 40 36.17 15.44 17.15
N GLN A 41 35.20 16.07 17.81
CA GLN A 41 34.31 17.01 17.07
C GLN A 41 33.75 18.21 17.88
N HIS A 42 34.03 18.30 19.18
CA HIS A 42 33.66 19.47 20.01
C HIS A 42 34.80 20.50 20.14
N ARG A 43 35.25 21.09 19.01
CA ARG A 43 36.22 22.21 19.04
C ARG A 43 36.31 23.08 17.77
N HIS A 44 35.20 23.48 17.15
CA HIS A 44 35.23 24.42 15.99
C HIS A 44 33.99 25.30 15.73
N VAL A 45 33.20 25.66 16.76
CA VAL A 45 31.94 26.46 16.59
C VAL A 45 31.93 27.72 17.47
N LYS A 46 33.10 28.38 17.64
CA LYS A 46 33.20 29.62 18.44
C LYS A 46 34.20 30.66 17.93
N GLN A 47 34.57 30.60 16.64
CA GLN A 47 35.62 31.44 16.05
C GLN A 47 35.32 31.94 14.63
N GLN A 48 34.03 32.06 14.26
CA GLN A 48 33.57 32.65 12.98
C GLN A 48 32.34 33.58 13.16
N LEU A 49 32.28 34.33 14.26
CA LEU A 49 31.21 35.33 14.52
C LEU A 49 31.79 36.67 15.03
N GLY A 50 32.80 37.20 14.33
CA GLY A 50 33.42 38.47 14.72
C GLY A 50 34.47 39.03 13.76
N ALA A 51 34.10 39.34 12.51
CA ALA A 51 34.91 40.16 11.59
C ALA A 51 34.15 40.61 10.30
N VAL A 52 33.10 41.44 10.40
CA VAL A 52 32.62 42.25 9.25
C VAL A 52 32.03 43.59 9.72
N ARG A 53 32.89 44.62 9.82
CA ARG A 53 32.57 46.07 9.88
C ARG A 53 33.83 46.82 9.42
N SER A 54 33.65 47.95 8.72
CA SER A 54 34.63 48.67 7.86
C SER A 54 35.19 47.80 6.70
N GLU A 55 35.59 48.31 5.53
CA GLU A 55 35.44 49.63 4.87
C GLU A 55 35.42 49.39 3.32
N GLY A 56 35.37 50.36 2.39
CA GLY A 56 35.28 51.81 2.54
C GLY A 56 35.37 52.61 1.23
N ARG A 57 34.23 52.72 0.51
CA ARG A 57 33.98 53.57 -0.69
C ARG A 57 34.68 53.17 -2.00
N HIS A 58 33.94 53.23 -3.12
CA HIS A 58 34.31 53.86 -4.40
C HIS A 58 33.07 53.84 -5.34
N ALA A 59 33.07 54.62 -6.43
CA ALA A 59 31.91 54.83 -7.29
C ALA A 59 32.15 54.39 -8.75
N ASP A 60 31.12 53.83 -9.41
CA ASP A 60 31.16 53.33 -10.79
C ASP A 60 30.49 54.33 -11.77
N PRO A 61 31.20 54.84 -12.81
CA PRO A 61 30.66 55.73 -13.83
C PRO A 61 29.48 55.18 -14.67
N ARG A 62 29.18 53.87 -14.64
CA ARG A 62 28.16 53.24 -15.50
C ARG A 62 26.72 53.71 -15.22
N VAL A 63 26.44 54.22 -14.02
CA VAL A 63 25.08 54.62 -13.60
C VAL A 63 24.55 55.83 -14.40
N THR A 64 25.42 56.70 -14.92
CA THR A 64 25.01 57.97 -15.53
C THR A 64 24.38 57.82 -16.91
N ARG A 65 24.69 56.76 -17.68
CA ARG A 65 24.15 56.56 -19.04
C ARG A 65 22.74 55.94 -19.09
N MET A 66 22.30 55.20 -18.07
CA MET A 66 20.95 54.61 -18.07
C MET A 66 19.83 55.64 -17.85
N ARG A 67 20.14 56.84 -17.33
CA ARG A 67 19.12 57.81 -16.93
C ARG A 67 18.53 58.59 -18.12
N GLN A 68 19.33 58.88 -19.14
CA GLN A 68 18.89 59.63 -20.34
C GLN A 68 18.04 58.78 -21.30
N HIS A 69 18.23 57.46 -21.34
CA HIS A 69 17.46 56.58 -22.24
C HIS A 69 16.00 56.40 -21.80
N GLY A 70 15.73 56.52 -20.49
CA GLY A 70 14.42 56.25 -19.87
C GLY A 70 13.39 57.38 -19.97
N GLU A 71 13.70 58.50 -20.62
CA GLU A 71 12.79 59.64 -20.81
C GLU A 71 12.28 59.72 -22.26
N ALA A 72 13.13 59.42 -23.25
CA ALA A 72 12.77 59.37 -24.66
C ALA A 72 11.66 58.35 -25.00
N GLU A 73 11.58 57.23 -24.27
CA GLU A 73 10.50 56.24 -24.48
C GLU A 73 9.14 56.72 -23.97
N ARG A 74 9.10 57.58 -22.95
CA ARG A 74 7.83 58.05 -22.33
C ARG A 74 7.09 59.01 -23.26
N GLN A 75 7.82 59.89 -23.94
CA GLN A 75 7.27 60.79 -24.96
C GLN A 75 6.68 60.00 -26.14
N ARG A 76 7.35 58.91 -26.56
CA ARG A 76 6.86 58.03 -27.65
C ARG A 76 5.61 57.22 -27.29
N GLN A 77 5.36 56.94 -26.02
CA GLN A 77 4.11 56.32 -25.57
C GLN A 77 2.95 57.31 -25.46
N ALA A 78 3.21 58.57 -25.10
CA ALA A 78 2.17 59.60 -25.01
C ALA A 78 1.47 59.87 -26.36
N GLN A 79 2.23 59.95 -27.45
CA GLN A 79 1.68 60.21 -28.79
C GLN A 79 0.78 59.07 -29.31
N LYS A 80 1.02 57.81 -28.91
CA LYS A 80 0.24 56.65 -29.38
C LYS A 80 -1.14 56.48 -28.73
N LEU A 81 -1.47 57.28 -27.72
CA LEU A 81 -2.78 57.26 -27.04
C LEU A 81 -3.76 58.33 -27.56
N ALA A 82 -3.34 59.16 -28.53
CA ALA A 82 -4.15 60.24 -29.10
C ALA A 82 -4.90 59.87 -30.39
N GLN A 83 -4.70 58.66 -30.94
CA GLN A 83 -5.20 58.25 -32.27
C GLN A 83 -5.92 56.90 -32.27
N SER A 84 -7.06 56.81 -31.56
CA SER A 84 -8.08 55.78 -31.81
C SER A 84 -9.44 56.14 -31.17
N ARG A 85 -10.15 57.09 -31.78
CA ARG A 85 -11.62 57.16 -31.74
C ARG A 85 -12.10 56.91 -33.16
N ASP A 86 -13.07 56.00 -33.32
CA ASP A 86 -14.23 56.12 -34.22
C ASP A 86 -15.07 54.83 -34.16
N VAL A 87 -16.34 54.95 -34.54
CA VAL A 87 -17.38 53.89 -34.50
C VAL A 87 -18.34 54.14 -35.67
N PRO A 88 -18.74 53.08 -36.41
CA PRO A 88 -20.17 52.87 -36.61
C PRO A 88 -20.63 51.43 -36.33
N THR A 89 -21.95 51.26 -36.21
CA THR A 89 -22.67 49.98 -36.18
C THR A 89 -23.06 49.52 -37.59
N ASP A 90 -23.46 48.24 -37.74
CA ASP A 90 -24.75 47.83 -38.32
C ASP A 90 -24.91 46.28 -38.26
N VAL A 91 -26.03 45.75 -37.75
CA VAL A 91 -27.28 45.30 -38.44
C VAL A 91 -27.11 44.03 -39.31
N VAL A 92 -27.84 42.96 -38.94
CA VAL A 92 -28.78 42.19 -39.79
C VAL A 92 -29.47 41.11 -38.91
N ASP A 93 -30.72 40.81 -39.24
CA ASP A 93 -31.64 39.89 -38.54
C ASP A 93 -31.95 38.64 -39.41
N HIS A 94 -32.36 37.51 -38.81
CA HIS A 94 -33.25 36.47 -39.38
C HIS A 94 -33.48 35.28 -38.40
N ASP A 95 -34.51 35.43 -37.56
CA ASP A 95 -35.78 34.68 -37.56
C ASP A 95 -35.86 33.15 -37.91
N ARG A 96 -36.94 32.50 -37.40
CA ARG A 96 -37.51 31.16 -37.70
C ARG A 96 -36.82 29.91 -37.11
N GLU A 97 -37.53 28.83 -36.73
CA GLU A 97 -38.99 28.54 -36.74
C GLU A 97 -39.39 27.55 -35.61
N THR A 98 -40.68 27.56 -35.23
CA THR A 98 -41.54 26.56 -34.50
C THR A 98 -40.95 25.43 -33.60
N GLY A 99 -41.57 25.05 -32.47
CA GLY A 99 -42.74 25.62 -31.77
C GLY A 99 -43.51 24.66 -30.83
N LEU A 100 -44.54 25.23 -30.17
CA LEU A 100 -45.73 24.62 -29.53
C LEU A 100 -45.65 23.88 -28.15
N PHE A 101 -46.78 23.98 -27.44
CA PHE A 101 -47.21 23.40 -26.14
C PHE A 101 -46.39 23.72 -24.87
N GLY A 102 -46.99 24.23 -23.77
CA GLY A 102 -48.35 24.78 -23.62
C GLY A 102 -48.84 24.91 -22.15
N GLY A 103 -48.95 26.15 -21.65
CA GLY A 103 -49.70 26.49 -20.41
C GLY A 103 -48.99 26.19 -19.06
N ALA A 104 -49.33 26.87 -17.95
CA ALA A 104 -50.20 28.04 -17.79
C ALA A 104 -49.95 28.82 -16.46
N ARG A 105 -50.32 30.11 -16.47
CA ARG A 105 -50.63 31.00 -15.31
C ARG A 105 -49.54 31.35 -14.29
N SER A 106 -49.00 32.57 -14.45
CA SER A 106 -48.52 33.43 -13.36
C SER A 106 -49.69 33.95 -12.49
N PRO A 107 -49.41 34.70 -11.39
CA PRO A 107 -49.53 36.16 -11.54
C PRO A 107 -48.31 36.95 -11.03
N ARG A 108 -48.23 38.23 -11.43
CA ARG A 108 -47.14 39.17 -11.11
C ARG A 108 -47.27 39.78 -9.70
N ARG A 109 -46.17 40.32 -9.18
CA ARG A 109 -46.16 41.65 -8.53
C ARG A 109 -44.82 42.35 -8.80
N ASP A 110 -44.90 43.64 -9.09
CA ASP A 110 -43.81 44.46 -9.63
C ASP A 110 -43.23 45.45 -8.59
N MET A 111 -42.11 46.08 -8.96
CA MET A 111 -41.46 47.24 -8.33
C MET A 111 -40.81 47.01 -6.94
N SER A 112 -39.71 47.69 -6.58
CA SER A 112 -39.10 48.90 -7.14
C SER A 112 -37.56 48.88 -7.08
N ALA A 113 -36.90 49.82 -7.77
CA ALA A 113 -35.44 50.00 -7.77
C ALA A 113 -35.02 51.31 -7.11
N ARG A 114 -33.82 51.37 -6.49
CA ARG A 114 -33.06 52.63 -6.26
C ARG A 114 -31.56 52.44 -5.97
N GLN A 115 -30.74 52.88 -6.93
CA GLN A 115 -29.54 53.72 -6.77
C GLN A 115 -28.36 53.33 -5.82
N ALA A 116 -27.32 52.76 -6.44
CA ALA A 116 -26.00 53.40 -6.67
C ALA A 116 -24.95 53.61 -5.54
N ARG A 117 -23.70 53.88 -5.99
CA ARG A 117 -22.40 54.02 -5.29
C ARG A 117 -21.79 52.68 -4.83
N GLY A 118 -20.48 52.44 -4.94
CA GLY A 118 -19.40 53.25 -5.52
C GLY A 118 -18.09 52.43 -5.68
N CYS A 119 -17.07 53.01 -6.32
CA CYS A 119 -15.83 52.34 -6.70
C CYS A 119 -14.97 51.83 -5.53
N HIS A 120 -14.24 50.72 -5.75
CA HIS A 120 -12.77 50.81 -5.80
C HIS A 120 -12.13 49.61 -6.52
N ASP A 121 -11.19 49.90 -7.43
CA ASP A 121 -10.24 48.93 -8.00
C ASP A 121 -8.95 48.91 -7.17
N GLN A 122 -8.34 47.73 -7.02
CA GLN A 122 -6.90 47.54 -6.82
C GLN A 122 -6.46 46.15 -7.31
N ARG A 123 -5.55 46.12 -8.29
CA ARG A 123 -4.80 44.91 -8.67
C ARG A 123 -3.50 44.82 -7.86
N GLY A 124 -3.25 43.67 -7.22
CA GLY A 124 -2.02 43.38 -6.47
C GLY A 124 -1.19 42.27 -7.12
N MET A 125 0.00 42.62 -7.64
CA MET A 125 0.88 41.73 -8.41
C MET A 125 1.45 40.53 -7.62
N VAL A 126 1.61 39.41 -8.32
CA VAL A 126 2.51 38.32 -7.89
C VAL A 126 3.96 38.71 -8.21
N ARG A 127 4.87 38.60 -7.24
CA ARG A 127 6.33 38.69 -7.46
C ARG A 127 6.92 37.32 -7.78
N ARG A 128 7.80 37.27 -8.77
CA ARG A 128 8.74 36.15 -9.05
C ARG A 128 10.15 36.73 -9.02
N TRP A 129 11.13 35.96 -8.54
CA TRP A 129 12.56 36.23 -8.69
C TRP A 129 13.25 34.97 -9.25
N PRO A 130 14.44 35.09 -9.87
CA PRO A 130 14.82 34.24 -10.99
C PRO A 130 15.79 33.09 -10.65
N GLU A 131 16.00 32.23 -11.64
CA GLU A 131 17.10 31.26 -11.70
C GLU A 131 18.43 31.97 -12.04
N GLN A 132 19.56 31.35 -11.70
CA GLN A 132 20.89 31.74 -12.20
C GLN A 132 21.52 30.55 -12.93
N LEU A 133 22.16 30.85 -14.06
CA LEU A 133 23.00 29.93 -14.82
C LEU A 133 24.44 30.04 -14.34
N HIS A 134 25.15 28.91 -14.30
CA HIS A 134 26.62 28.88 -14.34
C HIS A 134 27.05 27.90 -15.43
N SER A 135 28.00 28.35 -16.24
CA SER A 135 28.69 27.61 -17.29
C SER A 135 30.18 27.85 -17.11
N ASN A 136 31.00 26.83 -17.33
CA ASN A 136 32.41 27.01 -17.69
C ASN A 136 32.91 25.73 -18.38
N ASP A 137 33.64 25.92 -19.46
CA ASP A 137 34.30 24.85 -20.20
C ASP A 137 35.71 24.58 -19.65
N ALA A 138 36.13 23.32 -19.72
CA ALA A 138 37.53 22.90 -19.83
C ALA A 138 37.54 21.55 -20.57
N ARG A 139 38.58 21.27 -21.35
CA ARG A 139 38.64 20.11 -22.25
C ARG A 139 39.78 19.15 -21.92
N ASP A 140 39.82 18.08 -22.71
CA ASP A 140 41.01 17.30 -23.09
C ASP A 140 41.71 16.47 -22.01
N HIS A 141 41.41 15.17 -22.00
CA HIS A 141 42.40 14.17 -22.42
C HIS A 141 41.71 12.88 -22.91
N GLU A 142 42.32 12.20 -23.89
CA GLU A 142 41.76 11.01 -24.56
C GLU A 142 42.72 9.81 -24.49
N GLN A 143 42.14 8.61 -24.63
CA GLN A 143 42.71 7.31 -25.05
C GLN A 143 43.13 6.28 -24.00
N ARG A 144 42.68 5.05 -24.32
CA ARG A 144 43.12 3.71 -23.86
C ARG A 144 42.76 3.34 -22.41
N GLU A 145 42.48 2.07 -22.09
CA GLU A 145 42.50 0.85 -22.91
C GLU A 145 41.28 -0.06 -22.62
N SER A 146 41.16 -1.20 -23.31
CA SER A 146 39.92 -2.01 -23.35
C SER A 146 39.91 -3.22 -22.38
N ASP A 147 38.75 -3.88 -22.34
CA ASP A 147 38.54 -5.29 -21.96
C ASP A 147 38.83 -5.73 -20.51
N GLN A 148 37.75 -5.85 -19.72
CA GLN A 148 37.27 -7.17 -19.24
C GLN A 148 35.88 -7.10 -18.62
N ALA A 149 34.95 -7.94 -19.11
CA ALA A 149 33.59 -8.04 -18.61
C ALA A 149 33.28 -9.46 -18.12
N THR A 150 33.17 -9.63 -16.80
CA THR A 150 32.91 -10.94 -16.17
C THR A 150 31.42 -11.13 -15.87
N GLN A 151 30.72 -11.91 -16.71
CA GLN A 151 29.41 -12.49 -16.37
C GLN A 151 29.43 -14.00 -16.53
N TYR A 152 28.74 -14.71 -15.63
CA TYR A 152 28.95 -16.15 -15.43
C TYR A 152 27.63 -16.93 -15.26
N ARG A 153 27.12 -17.52 -16.36
CA ARG A 153 26.14 -18.63 -16.46
C ARG A 153 25.63 -18.76 -17.91
N PRO A 154 25.02 -19.89 -18.33
CA PRO A 154 25.03 -21.25 -17.76
C PRO A 154 25.61 -22.28 -18.77
N LYS A 155 25.55 -23.59 -18.47
CA LYS A 155 25.86 -24.67 -19.43
C LYS A 155 24.58 -25.29 -20.01
N GLY A 156 24.62 -25.66 -21.29
CA GLY A 156 23.60 -26.43 -22.01
C GLY A 156 24.23 -27.17 -23.21
N ASN A 157 23.60 -28.25 -23.67
CA ASN A 157 24.18 -29.20 -24.63
C ASN A 157 24.11 -28.72 -26.09
N ALA A 158 25.08 -29.13 -26.94
CA ALA A 158 24.83 -29.61 -28.31
C ALA A 158 26.04 -30.34 -28.94
N SER A 159 25.77 -31.11 -29.99
CA SER A 159 26.55 -32.16 -30.67
C SER A 159 27.46 -31.75 -31.84
N HIS A 160 28.23 -32.74 -32.34
CA HIS A 160 28.67 -33.03 -33.74
C HIS A 160 30.13 -32.79 -34.22
N ARG A 161 30.71 -33.88 -34.80
CA ARG A 161 31.37 -34.09 -36.15
C ARG A 161 32.36 -33.02 -36.71
N GLU A 162 33.40 -33.34 -37.51
CA GLU A 162 33.87 -34.60 -38.15
C GLU A 162 35.36 -34.51 -38.63
N HIS A 163 35.93 -35.65 -39.11
CA HIS A 163 37.20 -35.79 -39.89
C HIS A 163 38.57 -35.44 -39.22
N GLY A 164 39.72 -35.99 -39.63
CA GLY A 164 39.98 -37.12 -40.55
C GLY A 164 41.47 -37.46 -40.87
N THR A 165 41.84 -38.74 -40.67
CA THR A 165 42.85 -39.58 -41.39
C THR A 165 44.40 -39.37 -41.31
N ILE A 166 45.11 -40.45 -41.72
CA ILE A 166 46.54 -40.65 -42.10
C ILE A 166 47.54 -41.08 -40.98
N ARG A 167 48.55 -41.99 -41.15
CA ARG A 167 48.73 -43.30 -41.88
C ARG A 167 50.17 -43.83 -41.65
N ARG A 168 50.39 -45.13 -41.29
CA ARG A 168 51.56 -45.98 -41.71
C ARG A 168 51.42 -47.45 -41.25
N ARG A 169 52.37 -48.33 -41.64
CA ARG A 169 52.27 -49.82 -41.64
C ARG A 169 53.52 -50.52 -41.05
N PRO A 170 53.45 -51.83 -40.71
CA PRO A 170 54.53 -52.64 -40.12
C PRO A 170 55.23 -53.61 -41.10
N SER A 171 56.17 -54.43 -40.59
CA SER A 171 56.86 -55.55 -41.27
C SER A 171 56.79 -56.88 -40.44
N ARG A 172 57.20 -58.01 -41.03
CA ARG A 172 57.06 -59.41 -40.54
C ARG A 172 58.43 -60.07 -40.23
N LEU A 173 58.47 -61.38 -39.89
CA LEU A 173 59.32 -62.44 -40.52
C LEU A 173 59.04 -63.87 -39.94
N PHE A 174 59.12 -64.92 -40.80
CA PHE A 174 59.24 -66.42 -40.61
C PHE A 174 58.47 -67.19 -39.49
N GLY A 175 58.29 -68.54 -39.49
CA GLY A 175 58.64 -69.67 -40.40
C GLY A 175 57.99 -71.02 -39.95
N GLN A 176 58.06 -72.10 -40.75
CA GLN A 176 57.41 -73.46 -40.56
C GLN A 176 58.48 -74.61 -40.52
N PRO A 177 58.25 -75.95 -40.20
CA PRO A 177 57.13 -76.84 -40.64
C PRO A 177 56.62 -77.96 -39.65
N ARG A 178 56.66 -79.29 -39.97
CA ARG A 178 55.60 -80.31 -39.68
C ARG A 178 56.03 -81.72 -39.12
N ARG A 179 55.06 -82.40 -38.44
CA ARG A 179 54.77 -83.90 -38.29
C ARG A 179 55.52 -84.83 -37.27
N ALA A 180 54.77 -85.33 -36.26
CA ALA A 180 54.48 -86.75 -35.82
C ALA A 180 55.61 -87.84 -35.59
N PRO A 181 55.37 -89.00 -34.89
CA PRO A 181 54.53 -89.35 -33.69
C PRO A 181 55.12 -90.40 -32.67
N ARG A 182 54.41 -90.64 -31.54
CA ARG A 182 54.37 -91.86 -30.64
C ARG A 182 55.62 -92.42 -29.89
N ALA A 183 55.46 -92.65 -28.57
CA ALA A 183 56.08 -93.72 -27.75
C ALA A 183 55.26 -93.96 -26.45
N ASN A 184 55.57 -94.99 -25.63
CA ASN A 184 54.78 -95.46 -24.46
C ASN A 184 55.69 -95.98 -23.31
N VAL A 185 55.11 -96.54 -22.21
CA VAL A 185 55.74 -97.34 -21.08
C VAL A 185 56.23 -96.54 -19.84
N VAL A 186 56.14 -96.98 -18.55
CA VAL A 186 55.09 -97.69 -17.74
C VAL A 186 55.39 -97.69 -16.21
N GLN A 187 54.36 -97.63 -15.33
CA GLN A 187 54.32 -97.98 -13.86
C GLN A 187 55.22 -97.16 -12.86
N SER A 188 55.09 -97.20 -11.50
CA SER A 188 54.32 -98.08 -10.56
C SER A 188 53.93 -97.45 -9.18
N LYS A 189 52.86 -98.00 -8.55
CA LYS A 189 52.57 -98.26 -7.09
C LYS A 189 52.11 -97.17 -6.05
N ALA A 190 51.25 -97.69 -5.15
CA ALA A 190 50.90 -97.31 -3.75
C ALA A 190 49.83 -96.22 -3.45
N GLY A 191 49.00 -96.43 -2.40
CA GLY A 191 48.16 -95.34 -1.81
C GLY A 191 46.81 -95.64 -1.12
N SER A 192 46.31 -96.88 -1.04
CA SER A 192 44.89 -97.18 -0.71
C SER A 192 44.46 -97.04 0.78
N HIS A 193 44.45 -95.83 1.35
CA HIS A 193 43.85 -95.57 2.68
C HIS A 193 42.98 -94.30 2.79
N MET A 194 42.86 -93.50 1.73
CA MET A 194 42.30 -92.13 1.81
C MET A 194 40.77 -92.01 1.56
N ALA A 195 40.07 -93.12 1.30
CA ALA A 195 38.67 -93.09 0.87
C ALA A 195 37.64 -92.91 2.01
N MET A 196 37.80 -93.61 3.14
CA MET A 196 36.72 -93.75 4.13
C MET A 196 36.40 -92.45 4.91
N ARG A 197 37.40 -91.61 5.22
CA ARG A 197 37.17 -90.38 6.00
C ARG A 197 36.26 -89.35 5.32
N ARG A 198 36.20 -89.31 3.99
CA ARG A 198 35.37 -88.35 3.24
C ARG A 198 33.87 -88.68 3.23
N TYR A 199 33.48 -89.90 3.59
CA TYR A 199 32.06 -90.30 3.53
C TYR A 199 31.23 -89.79 4.72
N LEU A 200 31.82 -89.75 5.92
CA LEU A 200 31.12 -89.39 7.15
C LEU A 200 30.86 -87.88 7.32
N GLU A 201 31.64 -87.02 6.66
CA GLU A 201 31.44 -85.56 6.72
C GLU A 201 30.21 -85.12 5.89
N GLY A 202 29.91 -85.80 4.78
CA GLY A 202 28.80 -85.45 3.89
C GLY A 202 27.41 -85.57 4.53
N MET A 203 27.21 -86.57 5.41
CA MET A 203 25.89 -86.82 6.02
C MET A 203 25.44 -85.71 6.99
N ARG A 204 26.37 -84.92 7.56
CA ARG A 204 26.02 -83.80 8.47
C ARG A 204 25.45 -82.59 7.75
N TYR A 205 25.77 -82.40 6.47
CA TYR A 205 25.24 -81.27 5.67
C TYR A 205 23.82 -81.51 5.15
N LEU A 206 23.49 -82.75 4.79
CA LEU A 206 22.14 -83.11 4.30
C LEU A 206 21.05 -82.87 5.36
N GLY A 207 21.31 -83.19 6.63
CA GLY A 207 20.37 -82.94 7.73
C GLY A 207 20.07 -81.45 7.98
N GLY A 208 21.07 -80.58 7.82
CA GLY A 208 20.91 -79.14 8.03
C GLY A 208 20.06 -78.45 6.95
N MET A 209 20.17 -78.90 5.70
CA MET A 209 19.43 -78.31 4.57
C MET A 209 17.92 -78.56 4.67
N GLY A 210 17.50 -79.75 5.15
CA GLY A 210 16.09 -80.11 5.29
C GLY A 210 15.32 -79.24 6.29
N LEU A 211 15.96 -78.87 7.41
CA LEU A 211 15.37 -77.99 8.45
C LEU A 211 15.21 -76.54 7.98
N LEU A 212 16.14 -76.05 7.15
CA LEU A 212 16.01 -74.72 6.55
C LEU A 212 14.87 -74.66 5.52
N ALA A 213 14.74 -75.69 4.67
CA ALA A 213 13.68 -75.76 3.67
C ALA A 213 12.28 -75.82 4.30
N THR A 214 12.07 -76.65 5.33
CA THR A 214 10.77 -76.74 6.03
C THR A 214 10.46 -75.46 6.82
N GLY A 215 11.46 -74.84 7.46
CA GLY A 215 11.30 -73.56 8.13
C GLY A 215 10.84 -72.43 7.20
N VAL A 216 11.36 -72.36 5.97
CA VAL A 216 10.93 -71.37 4.96
C VAL A 216 9.48 -71.61 4.51
N VAL A 217 9.09 -72.87 4.27
CA VAL A 217 7.72 -73.20 3.84
C VAL A 217 6.68 -72.91 4.95
N LEU A 218 6.99 -73.22 6.21
CA LEU A 218 6.16 -72.87 7.36
C LEU A 218 6.09 -71.35 7.58
N GLY A 219 7.20 -70.63 7.42
CA GLY A 219 7.21 -69.17 7.48
C GLY A 219 6.32 -68.52 6.41
N ALA A 220 6.37 -69.03 5.18
CA ALA A 220 5.57 -68.53 4.05
C ALA A 220 4.06 -68.78 4.23
N THR A 221 3.66 -69.94 4.74
CA THR A 221 2.24 -70.26 4.96
C THR A 221 1.65 -69.48 6.13
N VAL A 222 2.38 -69.31 7.24
CA VAL A 222 1.95 -68.47 8.37
C VAL A 222 1.83 -67.00 7.95
N LEU A 223 2.76 -66.48 7.13
CA LEU A 223 2.70 -65.12 6.61
C LEU A 223 1.50 -64.91 5.65
N SER A 224 1.09 -65.97 4.93
CA SER A 224 -0.07 -65.94 4.02
C SER A 224 -1.43 -66.02 4.73
N LEU A 225 -1.45 -66.52 5.97
CA LEU A 225 -2.65 -66.61 6.82
C LEU A 225 -2.80 -65.43 7.79
N ALA A 226 -1.84 -64.52 7.84
CA ALA A 226 -1.98 -63.27 8.59
C ALA A 226 -3.15 -62.46 8.02
N PRO A 227 -4.22 -62.15 8.79
CA PRO A 227 -5.35 -61.40 8.26
C PRO A 227 -4.85 -60.03 7.83
N ALA A 228 -4.98 -59.74 6.53
CA ALA A 228 -4.44 -58.54 5.92
C ALA A 228 -4.98 -57.30 6.65
N ARG A 229 -4.15 -56.72 7.54
CA ARG A 229 -4.52 -55.57 8.37
C ARG A 229 -4.95 -54.44 7.45
N ALA A 230 -6.26 -54.26 7.33
CA ALA A 230 -6.86 -53.39 6.33
C ALA A 230 -6.28 -51.98 6.49
N VAL A 231 -5.38 -51.62 5.58
CA VAL A 231 -4.70 -50.32 5.61
C VAL A 231 -5.80 -49.27 5.60
N PRO A 232 -5.98 -48.50 6.69
CA PRO A 232 -7.15 -47.64 6.83
C PRO A 232 -7.16 -46.68 5.64
N LYS A 233 -8.31 -46.56 4.96
CA LYS A 233 -8.47 -45.83 3.68
C LYS A 233 -8.15 -44.35 3.83
N ARG A 234 -6.85 -44.02 3.92
CA ARG A 234 -6.31 -42.68 3.80
C ARG A 234 -6.71 -42.19 2.42
N TYR A 235 -7.62 -41.21 2.38
CA TYR A 235 -8.09 -40.59 1.15
C TYR A 235 -6.91 -40.01 0.36
N SER A 236 -6.39 -40.78 -0.59
CA SER A 236 -5.25 -40.41 -1.42
C SER A 236 -5.61 -39.17 -2.25
N PRO A 237 -4.96 -38.00 -2.03
CA PRO A 237 -5.27 -36.79 -2.79
C PRO A 237 -5.06 -36.99 -4.29
N TYR A 238 -4.07 -37.82 -4.64
CA TYR A 238 -3.75 -38.25 -6.00
C TYR A 238 -4.95 -38.84 -6.75
N ARG A 239 -5.91 -39.52 -6.07
CA ARG A 239 -7.13 -40.01 -6.77
C ARG A 239 -8.01 -38.86 -7.27
N LYS A 240 -8.08 -37.73 -6.54
CA LYS A 240 -8.82 -36.54 -6.97
C LYS A 240 -8.07 -35.77 -8.06
N LEU A 241 -6.74 -35.68 -7.97
CA LEU A 241 -5.90 -35.10 -9.01
C LEU A 241 -6.01 -35.89 -10.33
N ASN A 242 -6.05 -37.22 -10.28
CA ASN A 242 -6.25 -38.06 -11.47
C ASN A 242 -7.62 -37.85 -12.12
N VAL A 243 -8.68 -37.58 -11.35
CA VAL A 243 -9.99 -37.20 -11.91
C VAL A 243 -9.92 -35.83 -12.57
N PHE A 244 -9.31 -34.84 -11.91
CA PHE A 244 -9.14 -33.49 -12.46
C PHE A 244 -8.36 -33.51 -13.79
N ALA A 245 -7.20 -34.17 -13.83
CA ALA A 245 -6.38 -34.29 -15.03
C ALA A 245 -7.12 -35.01 -16.17
N ARG A 246 -7.84 -36.11 -15.88
CA ARG A 246 -8.65 -36.81 -16.88
C ARG A 246 -9.76 -35.93 -17.47
N VAL A 247 -10.43 -35.12 -16.67
CA VAL A 247 -11.47 -34.19 -17.16
C VAL A 247 -10.85 -33.10 -18.03
N LEU A 248 -9.72 -32.53 -17.62
CA LEU A 248 -8.99 -31.52 -18.38
C LEU A 248 -8.57 -32.07 -19.76
N THR A 249 -7.87 -33.21 -19.79
CA THR A 249 -7.45 -33.87 -21.03
C THR A 249 -8.61 -34.36 -21.89
N TYR A 250 -9.74 -34.74 -21.29
CA TYR A 250 -10.94 -35.08 -22.08
C TYR A 250 -11.52 -33.83 -22.78
N ILE A 251 -11.56 -32.68 -22.12
CA ILE A 251 -11.97 -31.40 -22.73
C ILE A 251 -11.00 -31.01 -23.86
N GLU A 252 -9.69 -31.05 -23.60
CA GLU A 252 -8.64 -30.70 -24.58
C GLU A 252 -8.72 -31.50 -25.89
N ASN A 253 -9.12 -32.78 -25.81
CA ASN A 253 -9.17 -33.69 -26.97
C ASN A 253 -10.58 -33.87 -27.59
N ASN A 254 -11.66 -33.44 -26.93
CA ASN A 254 -13.04 -33.74 -27.36
C ASN A 254 -13.98 -32.52 -27.38
N TYR A 255 -13.52 -31.32 -27.01
CA TYR A 255 -14.32 -30.11 -27.19
C TYR A 255 -14.38 -29.70 -28.67
N VAL A 256 -15.51 -29.14 -29.10
CA VAL A 256 -15.81 -28.83 -30.51
C VAL A 256 -15.00 -27.63 -31.07
N GLU A 257 -14.42 -26.83 -30.19
CA GLU A 257 -13.51 -25.72 -30.52
C GLU A 257 -12.14 -25.91 -29.85
N HIS A 258 -11.11 -25.22 -30.34
CA HIS A 258 -9.81 -25.19 -29.68
C HIS A 258 -9.90 -24.47 -28.32
N VAL A 259 -9.40 -25.11 -27.27
CA VAL A 259 -9.36 -24.57 -25.90
C VAL A 259 -8.01 -23.94 -25.56
N ASP A 260 -8.04 -22.99 -24.62
CA ASP A 260 -6.86 -22.39 -24.00
C ASP A 260 -6.67 -23.04 -22.62
N ASP A 261 -5.64 -23.89 -22.50
CA ASP A 261 -5.36 -24.69 -21.29
C ASP A 261 -5.18 -23.80 -20.06
N ALA A 262 -4.52 -22.65 -20.21
CA ALA A 262 -4.32 -21.69 -19.12
C ALA A 262 -5.65 -21.05 -18.70
N LYS A 263 -6.54 -20.75 -19.65
CA LYS A 263 -7.92 -20.29 -19.38
C LYS A 263 -8.75 -21.38 -18.68
N LEU A 264 -8.60 -22.66 -19.04
CA LEU A 264 -9.26 -23.78 -18.36
C LEU A 264 -8.74 -23.95 -16.93
N VAL A 265 -7.43 -24.04 -16.73
CA VAL A 265 -6.79 -24.20 -15.41
C VAL A 265 -7.08 -23.00 -14.51
N TYR A 266 -6.96 -21.77 -15.00
CA TYR A 266 -7.35 -20.58 -14.24
C TYR A 266 -8.86 -20.53 -13.95
N GLY A 267 -9.70 -21.09 -14.81
CA GLY A 267 -11.14 -21.28 -14.57
C GLY A 267 -11.40 -22.23 -13.39
N ALA A 268 -10.77 -23.41 -13.42
CA ALA A 268 -10.85 -24.41 -12.36
C ALA A 268 -10.34 -23.87 -11.01
N ILE A 269 -9.19 -23.17 -10.99
CA ILE A 269 -8.66 -22.57 -9.76
C ILE A 269 -9.63 -21.50 -9.22
N LYS A 270 -10.21 -20.65 -10.06
CA LYS A 270 -11.25 -19.69 -9.62
C LYS A 270 -12.48 -20.38 -9.04
N GLY A 271 -12.92 -21.50 -9.64
CA GLY A 271 -14.00 -22.34 -9.11
C GLY A 271 -13.67 -22.89 -7.72
N MET A 272 -12.46 -23.41 -7.52
CA MET A 272 -11.99 -23.85 -6.19
C MET A 272 -12.01 -22.68 -5.18
N MET A 273 -11.45 -21.52 -5.54
CA MET A 273 -11.40 -20.34 -4.67
C MET A 273 -12.80 -19.83 -4.29
N GLY A 274 -13.75 -19.85 -5.22
CA GLY A 274 -15.14 -19.47 -4.98
C GLY A 274 -15.89 -20.34 -3.97
N SER A 275 -15.40 -21.55 -3.68
CA SER A 275 -15.96 -22.43 -2.64
C SER A 275 -15.43 -22.17 -1.21
N LEU A 276 -14.51 -21.21 -1.04
CA LEU A 276 -13.87 -20.92 0.26
C LEU A 276 -14.54 -19.76 1.02
N ASP A 277 -14.36 -18.53 0.54
CA ASP A 277 -14.91 -17.30 1.14
C ASP A 277 -14.85 -16.13 0.11
N PRO A 278 -15.69 -15.07 0.23
CA PRO A 278 -15.77 -13.98 -0.75
C PRO A 278 -14.57 -13.00 -0.74
N HIS A 279 -13.47 -13.34 -0.07
CA HIS A 279 -12.23 -12.57 -0.05
C HIS A 279 -11.03 -13.38 -0.55
N SER A 280 -11.10 -14.71 -0.51
CA SER A 280 -10.13 -15.63 -1.07
C SER A 280 -10.28 -15.72 -2.60
N VAL A 281 -9.29 -15.28 -3.36
CA VAL A 281 -9.34 -15.20 -4.84
C VAL A 281 -8.00 -15.56 -5.49
N PHE A 282 -8.09 -16.16 -6.67
CA PHE A 282 -6.97 -16.35 -7.59
C PHE A 282 -6.96 -15.25 -8.65
N MET A 283 -5.80 -14.65 -8.88
CA MET A 283 -5.60 -13.49 -9.75
C MET A 283 -4.54 -13.84 -10.81
N PRO A 284 -4.92 -14.07 -12.08
CA PRO A 284 -3.97 -14.21 -13.18
C PRO A 284 -2.98 -13.03 -13.24
N PRO A 285 -1.79 -13.18 -13.84
CA PRO A 285 -0.66 -12.25 -13.65
C PRO A 285 -1.00 -10.77 -13.84
N LYS A 286 -1.79 -10.43 -14.87
CA LYS A 286 -2.24 -9.07 -15.17
C LYS A 286 -3.12 -8.45 -14.06
N GLN A 287 -3.90 -9.26 -13.33
CA GLN A 287 -4.69 -8.82 -12.17
C GLN A 287 -3.83 -8.73 -10.91
N TYR A 288 -2.85 -9.63 -10.75
CA TYR A 288 -1.97 -9.61 -9.59
C TYR A 288 -1.01 -8.41 -9.60
N GLN A 289 -0.43 -8.08 -10.76
CA GLN A 289 0.40 -6.88 -10.92
C GLN A 289 -0.38 -5.58 -10.71
N GLN A 290 -1.69 -5.55 -11.03
CA GLN A 290 -2.57 -4.44 -10.67
C GLN A 290 -2.70 -4.30 -9.14
N LEU A 291 -2.95 -5.41 -8.43
CA LEU A 291 -3.03 -5.40 -6.96
C LEU A 291 -1.71 -4.91 -6.32
N LYS A 292 -0.55 -5.34 -6.83
CA LYS A 292 0.77 -4.87 -6.36
C LYS A 292 0.90 -3.35 -6.47
N ALA A 293 0.57 -2.76 -7.61
CA ALA A 293 0.63 -1.31 -7.80
C ALA A 293 -0.34 -0.55 -6.87
N ASP A 294 -1.55 -1.09 -6.67
CA ASP A 294 -2.57 -0.46 -5.84
C ASP A 294 -2.27 -0.56 -4.33
N THR A 295 -1.53 -1.57 -3.86
CA THR A 295 -1.07 -1.69 -2.45
C THR A 295 0.22 -0.93 -2.15
N GLN A 296 1.16 -0.88 -3.09
CA GLN A 296 2.33 0.02 -3.03
C GLN A 296 1.88 1.49 -2.97
N GLY A 297 0.76 1.81 -3.62
CA GLY A 297 0.25 3.17 -3.75
C GLY A 297 1.09 4.02 -4.72
N GLU A 298 1.89 3.38 -5.56
CA GLU A 298 2.78 4.01 -6.53
C GLU A 298 2.71 3.22 -7.85
N PHE A 299 2.48 3.91 -8.99
CA PHE A 299 2.39 3.25 -10.30
C PHE A 299 3.08 4.04 -11.40
N GLY A 300 3.74 3.35 -12.35
CA GLY A 300 4.36 3.97 -13.51
C GLY A 300 3.32 4.47 -14.52
N GLY A 301 3.34 5.77 -14.84
CA GLY A 301 2.38 6.38 -15.76
C GLY A 301 2.50 7.90 -15.86
N LEU A 302 1.40 8.55 -16.26
CA LEU A 302 1.38 9.99 -16.59
C LEU A 302 0.89 10.87 -15.43
N GLY A 303 0.06 10.33 -14.54
CA GLY A 303 -0.53 11.07 -13.42
C GLY A 303 -1.72 11.93 -13.84
N VAL A 304 -2.68 11.33 -14.52
CA VAL A 304 -3.91 11.99 -14.98
C VAL A 304 -5.12 11.15 -14.60
N GLU A 305 -6.17 11.81 -14.12
CA GLU A 305 -7.48 11.23 -13.89
C GLU A 305 -8.34 11.40 -15.15
N VAL A 306 -8.98 10.33 -15.60
CA VAL A 306 -9.70 10.26 -16.88
C VAL A 306 -11.05 9.57 -16.72
N GLU A 307 -11.98 9.94 -17.59
CA GLU A 307 -13.34 9.40 -17.71
C GLU A 307 -13.65 9.15 -19.20
N ILE A 308 -14.75 8.46 -19.50
CA ILE A 308 -15.29 8.40 -20.87
C ILE A 308 -16.46 9.38 -20.96
N ARG A 309 -16.36 10.36 -21.85
CA ARG A 309 -17.48 11.24 -22.27
C ARG A 309 -17.60 11.19 -23.78
N GLU A 310 -18.82 11.07 -24.30
CA GLU A 310 -19.09 11.08 -25.76
C GLU A 310 -18.27 10.02 -26.56
N GLY A 311 -17.90 8.91 -25.92
CA GLY A 311 -17.05 7.87 -26.50
C GLY A 311 -15.55 8.18 -26.56
N TRP A 312 -15.10 9.29 -25.96
CA TRP A 312 -13.70 9.72 -25.88
C TRP A 312 -13.15 9.68 -24.45
N ILE A 313 -11.88 9.27 -24.33
CA ILE A 313 -11.10 9.38 -23.09
C ILE A 313 -10.87 10.87 -22.80
N THR A 314 -11.52 11.39 -21.76
CA THR A 314 -11.51 12.81 -21.39
C THR A 314 -10.79 12.98 -20.05
N VAL A 315 -9.96 14.02 -19.93
CA VAL A 315 -9.23 14.34 -18.70
C VAL A 315 -10.16 15.00 -17.69
N VAL A 316 -10.38 14.34 -16.56
CA VAL A 316 -11.03 14.91 -15.37
C VAL A 316 -10.11 15.98 -14.78
N SER A 317 -8.87 15.59 -14.46
CA SER A 317 -7.81 16.49 -14.03
C SER A 317 -6.43 15.84 -14.23
N PRO A 318 -5.39 16.59 -14.64
CA PRO A 318 -4.02 16.19 -14.33
C PRO A 318 -3.82 16.24 -12.79
N LEU A 319 -2.96 15.37 -12.27
CA LEU A 319 -2.53 15.42 -10.87
C LEU A 319 -1.35 16.39 -10.72
N GLU A 320 -1.33 17.18 -9.64
CA GLU A 320 -0.31 18.21 -9.43
C GLU A 320 1.12 17.61 -9.37
N GLY A 321 2.08 18.29 -9.99
CA GLY A 321 3.50 17.87 -10.03
C GLY A 321 3.85 16.69 -10.93
N THR A 322 2.87 15.98 -11.50
CA THR A 322 3.08 14.80 -12.35
C THR A 322 3.49 15.14 -13.79
N PRO A 323 3.98 14.16 -14.58
CA PRO A 323 4.29 14.36 -16.00
C PRO A 323 3.13 14.93 -16.82
N ALA A 324 1.89 14.53 -16.55
CA ALA A 324 0.70 15.06 -17.23
C ALA A 324 0.50 16.56 -17.00
N ALA A 325 0.63 17.03 -15.75
CA ALA A 325 0.57 18.45 -15.43
C ALA A 325 1.72 19.23 -16.08
N LYS A 326 2.95 18.69 -16.01
CA LYS A 326 4.16 19.27 -16.62
C LYS A 326 4.05 19.39 -18.15
N ALA A 327 3.40 18.42 -18.81
CA ALA A 327 3.13 18.44 -20.25
C ALA A 327 1.99 19.40 -20.67
N GLY A 328 1.33 20.06 -19.72
CA GLY A 328 0.30 21.06 -20.00
C GLY A 328 -1.07 20.50 -20.40
N LEU A 329 -1.37 19.24 -20.04
CA LEU A 329 -2.74 18.72 -20.01
C LEU A 329 -3.60 19.54 -19.03
N ARG A 330 -4.91 19.60 -19.29
CA ARG A 330 -5.90 20.33 -18.49
C ARG A 330 -7.19 19.52 -18.38
N SER A 331 -8.02 19.86 -17.39
CA SER A 331 -9.39 19.35 -17.31
C SER A 331 -10.16 19.66 -18.60
N GLY A 332 -10.94 18.69 -19.09
CA GLY A 332 -11.68 18.78 -20.36
C GLY A 332 -10.87 18.45 -21.62
N ASP A 333 -9.56 18.21 -21.54
CA ASP A 333 -8.79 17.71 -22.69
C ASP A 333 -9.25 16.31 -23.09
N GLN A 334 -9.57 16.11 -24.36
CA GLN A 334 -9.88 14.78 -24.91
C GLN A 334 -8.60 14.14 -25.46
N ILE A 335 -8.19 13.01 -24.90
CA ILE A 335 -7.12 12.17 -25.46
C ILE A 335 -7.74 11.42 -26.63
N ILE A 336 -7.44 11.84 -27.87
CA ILE A 336 -8.01 11.27 -29.11
C ILE A 336 -7.17 10.14 -29.71
N ALA A 337 -5.89 10.04 -29.34
CA ALA A 337 -5.00 8.97 -29.78
C ALA A 337 -3.93 8.63 -28.73
N ILE A 338 -3.49 7.38 -28.67
CA ILE A 338 -2.36 6.92 -27.85
C ILE A 338 -1.49 5.98 -28.72
N GLU A 339 -0.21 6.32 -28.89
CA GLU A 339 0.71 5.67 -29.84
C GLU A 339 0.11 5.54 -31.25
N GLY A 340 -0.37 6.66 -31.78
CA GLY A 340 -1.02 6.76 -33.10
C GLY A 340 -2.41 6.11 -33.20
N LYS A 341 -2.78 5.21 -32.29
CA LYS A 341 -4.07 4.49 -32.33
C LYS A 341 -5.18 5.31 -31.69
N THR A 342 -6.30 5.48 -32.40
CA THR A 342 -7.49 6.21 -31.93
C THR A 342 -8.02 5.66 -30.61
N THR A 343 -8.40 6.53 -29.69
CA THR A 343 -9.01 6.17 -28.41
C THR A 343 -10.52 5.98 -28.47
N ARG A 344 -11.18 6.39 -29.58
CA ARG A 344 -12.63 6.29 -29.71
C ARG A 344 -13.05 4.82 -29.66
N GLY A 345 -13.92 4.49 -28.72
CA GLY A 345 -14.35 3.10 -28.47
C GLY A 345 -13.36 2.23 -27.68
N MET A 346 -12.21 2.76 -27.23
CA MET A 346 -11.40 2.05 -26.23
C MET A 346 -12.15 1.98 -24.90
N THR A 347 -12.07 0.85 -24.21
CA THR A 347 -12.52 0.76 -22.81
C THR A 347 -11.55 1.52 -21.89
N MET A 348 -12.03 1.92 -20.71
CA MET A 348 -11.18 2.59 -19.71
C MET A 348 -9.93 1.76 -19.37
N ASP A 349 -10.11 0.45 -19.17
CA ASP A 349 -9.03 -0.51 -18.96
C ASP A 349 -7.97 -0.50 -20.07
N GLN A 350 -8.40 -0.45 -21.34
CA GLN A 350 -7.48 -0.42 -22.49
C GLN A 350 -6.67 0.89 -22.52
N ALA A 351 -7.33 2.03 -22.26
CA ALA A 351 -6.68 3.34 -22.21
C ALA A 351 -5.69 3.43 -21.04
N VAL A 352 -6.09 3.01 -19.83
CA VAL A 352 -5.25 2.99 -18.63
C VAL A 352 -4.03 2.08 -18.82
N ARG A 353 -4.20 0.88 -19.42
CA ARG A 353 -3.08 -0.04 -19.70
C ARG A 353 -2.07 0.53 -20.70
N LYS A 354 -2.48 1.37 -21.65
CA LYS A 354 -1.58 2.06 -22.59
C LYS A 354 -0.87 3.26 -21.96
N MET A 355 -1.56 4.00 -21.09
CA MET A 355 -0.98 5.16 -20.39
C MET A 355 -0.02 4.77 -19.26
N ARG A 356 -0.28 3.65 -18.57
CA ARG A 356 0.68 3.02 -17.64
C ARG A 356 1.89 2.44 -18.39
N GLY A 357 2.97 2.19 -17.67
CA GLY A 357 4.22 1.63 -18.20
C GLY A 357 5.44 1.97 -17.33
N PRO A 358 6.63 1.41 -17.62
CA PRO A 358 7.81 1.60 -16.78
C PRO A 358 8.27 3.06 -16.69
N ARG A 359 8.88 3.43 -15.56
CA ARG A 359 9.48 4.75 -15.33
C ARG A 359 10.50 5.08 -16.43
N GLY A 360 10.55 6.33 -16.88
CA GLY A 360 11.48 6.80 -17.91
C GLY A 360 11.07 6.47 -19.36
N THR A 361 10.15 5.52 -19.57
CA THR A 361 9.61 5.26 -20.92
C THR A 361 8.74 6.42 -21.39
N ARG A 362 8.83 6.76 -22.68
CA ARG A 362 8.01 7.82 -23.28
C ARG A 362 6.65 7.30 -23.73
N ILE A 363 5.68 8.19 -23.86
CA ILE A 363 4.40 7.96 -24.56
C ILE A 363 4.10 9.16 -25.45
N ARG A 364 3.50 8.92 -26.62
CA ARG A 364 2.94 9.95 -27.49
C ARG A 364 1.41 9.90 -27.46
N ILE A 365 0.78 10.95 -26.96
CA ILE A 365 -0.68 11.11 -26.92
C ILE A 365 -1.13 12.24 -27.86
N GLY A 366 -2.21 12.00 -28.60
CA GLY A 366 -2.92 13.03 -29.37
C GLY A 366 -4.04 13.62 -28.54
N VAL A 367 -4.10 14.94 -28.42
CA VAL A 367 -5.03 15.66 -27.53
C VAL A 367 -5.83 16.71 -28.30
N ARG A 368 -7.16 16.66 -28.19
CA ARG A 368 -8.09 17.71 -28.64
C ARG A 368 -8.58 18.49 -27.43
N ARG A 369 -8.24 19.78 -27.35
CA ARG A 369 -8.76 20.70 -26.33
C ARG A 369 -10.06 21.35 -26.85
N PRO A 370 -11.18 21.34 -26.09
CA PRO A 370 -12.37 22.10 -26.44
C PRO A 370 -12.03 23.57 -26.73
N GLY A 371 -12.61 24.11 -27.81
CA GLY A 371 -12.29 25.47 -28.30
C GLY A 371 -11.00 25.60 -29.12
N GLN A 372 -10.18 24.56 -29.30
CA GLN A 372 -8.99 24.59 -30.18
C GLN A 372 -9.22 23.79 -31.47
N LYS A 373 -9.09 24.45 -32.63
CA LYS A 373 -9.39 23.84 -33.95
C LYS A 373 -8.43 22.72 -34.39
N LYS A 374 -7.18 22.72 -33.91
CA LYS A 374 -6.16 21.71 -34.26
C LYS A 374 -5.79 20.86 -33.04
N PRO A 375 -5.83 19.51 -33.12
CA PRO A 375 -5.27 18.63 -32.09
C PRO A 375 -3.76 18.85 -31.91
N ARG A 376 -3.26 18.52 -30.72
CA ARG A 376 -1.85 18.64 -30.34
C ARG A 376 -1.31 17.26 -29.96
N ALA A 377 -0.15 16.88 -30.51
CA ALA A 377 0.62 15.77 -29.95
C ALA A 377 1.37 16.25 -28.70
N LEU A 378 1.30 15.48 -27.61
CA LEU A 378 2.16 15.63 -26.43
C LEU A 378 2.99 14.37 -26.28
N GLU A 379 4.29 14.55 -26.08
CA GLU A 379 5.20 13.48 -25.70
C GLU A 379 5.46 13.61 -24.19
N ILE A 380 5.22 12.52 -23.45
CA ILE A 380 5.26 12.53 -21.98
C ILE A 380 6.14 11.37 -21.49
N VAL A 381 7.12 11.68 -20.66
CA VAL A 381 7.93 10.67 -19.98
C VAL A 381 7.13 10.12 -18.79
N ARG A 382 6.93 8.80 -18.73
CA ARG A 382 6.25 8.15 -17.58
C ARG A 382 7.13 8.27 -16.33
N ASP A 383 6.51 8.60 -15.20
CA ASP A 383 7.17 8.63 -13.90
C ASP A 383 6.35 7.84 -12.86
N VAL A 384 6.87 7.69 -11.65
CA VAL A 384 6.20 7.00 -10.55
C VAL A 384 5.16 7.91 -9.93
N ILE A 385 3.89 7.65 -10.24
CA ILE A 385 2.73 8.40 -9.76
C ILE A 385 2.35 7.92 -8.37
N LYS A 386 2.44 8.79 -7.37
CA LYS A 386 2.12 8.49 -5.98
C LYS A 386 0.64 8.76 -5.70
N ILE A 387 -0.07 7.74 -5.22
CA ILE A 387 -1.46 7.84 -4.74
C ILE A 387 -1.45 8.49 -3.36
N VAL A 388 -2.18 9.60 -3.21
CA VAL A 388 -2.28 10.33 -1.94
C VAL A 388 -3.24 9.60 -0.99
N SER A 389 -2.69 8.63 -0.24
CA SER A 389 -3.44 7.81 0.74
C SER A 389 -3.87 8.60 1.97
N VAL A 390 -3.13 9.64 2.35
CA VAL A 390 -3.41 10.52 3.50
C VAL A 390 -3.60 11.97 3.04
N THR A 391 -4.67 12.64 3.48
CA THR A 391 -4.87 14.09 3.30
C THR A 391 -5.09 14.80 4.63
N SER A 392 -4.69 16.05 4.76
CA SER A 392 -4.81 16.80 6.03
C SER A 392 -5.14 18.28 5.85
N LYS A 393 -5.76 18.88 6.88
CA LYS A 393 -6.08 20.32 6.97
C LYS A 393 -6.33 20.72 8.42
N SER A 394 -6.18 22.01 8.74
CA SER A 394 -6.67 22.58 10.01
C SER A 394 -8.17 22.87 9.88
N ILE A 395 -8.99 22.46 10.85
CA ILE A 395 -10.45 22.72 10.86
C ILE A 395 -10.88 23.76 11.91
N ALA A 396 -10.01 24.04 12.88
CA ALA A 396 -10.12 25.14 13.83
C ALA A 396 -8.71 25.49 14.36
N PRO A 397 -8.51 26.63 15.07
CA PRO A 397 -7.22 26.96 15.66
C PRO A 397 -6.71 25.85 16.60
N GLY A 398 -5.59 25.24 16.22
CA GLY A 398 -5.00 24.08 16.93
C GLY A 398 -5.72 22.74 16.73
N VAL A 399 -6.76 22.64 15.89
CA VAL A 399 -7.45 21.36 15.63
C VAL A 399 -7.14 20.86 14.23
N GLY A 400 -6.44 19.72 14.17
CA GLY A 400 -6.13 19.01 12.94
C GLY A 400 -7.26 18.09 12.49
N TYR A 401 -7.41 17.94 11.18
CA TYR A 401 -8.15 16.88 10.52
C TYR A 401 -7.18 16.14 9.61
N VAL A 402 -7.16 14.80 9.70
CA VAL A 402 -6.40 13.93 8.81
C VAL A 402 -7.31 12.79 8.37
N ARG A 403 -7.41 12.56 7.05
CA ARG A 403 -8.16 11.44 6.47
C ARG A 403 -7.21 10.43 5.86
N ILE A 404 -7.43 9.15 6.14
CA ILE A 404 -6.78 8.03 5.45
C ILE A 404 -7.82 7.43 4.48
N LYS A 405 -7.50 7.35 3.20
CA LYS A 405 -8.38 6.78 2.15
C LYS A 405 -8.25 5.26 2.03
N SER A 406 -7.03 4.75 2.20
CA SER A 406 -6.64 3.35 2.08
C SER A 406 -5.30 3.14 2.78
N PHE A 407 -5.02 1.91 3.24
CA PHE A 407 -3.76 1.54 3.90
C PHE A 407 -2.77 0.97 2.89
N GLN A 408 -2.03 1.87 2.23
CA GLN A 408 -0.94 1.57 1.28
C GLN A 408 0.43 1.64 1.97
N GLU A 409 1.47 1.03 1.38
CA GLU A 409 2.80 0.77 1.98
C GLU A 409 3.48 1.96 2.70
N ARG A 410 3.19 3.20 2.29
CA ARG A 410 3.79 4.43 2.85
C ARG A 410 2.83 5.26 3.73
N THR A 411 1.67 4.72 4.09
CA THR A 411 0.59 5.46 4.76
C THR A 411 0.99 5.93 6.15
N ASN A 412 1.76 5.14 6.90
CA ASN A 412 2.32 5.58 8.19
C ASN A 412 3.26 6.79 8.05
N VAL A 413 4.08 6.83 6.99
CA VAL A 413 5.00 7.96 6.70
C VAL A 413 4.20 9.21 6.34
N TYR A 414 3.22 9.11 5.43
CA TYR A 414 2.39 10.25 5.04
C TYR A 414 1.53 10.76 6.20
N LEU A 415 1.07 9.89 7.10
CA LEU A 415 0.39 10.29 8.34
C LEU A 415 1.32 11.03 9.30
N ARG A 416 2.53 10.52 9.55
CA ARG A 416 3.55 11.20 10.37
C ARG A 416 3.85 12.60 9.82
N GLN A 417 4.12 12.71 8.52
CA GLN A 417 4.39 13.99 7.83
C GLN A 417 3.19 14.96 7.93
N ALA A 418 1.95 14.47 7.82
CA ALA A 418 0.75 15.27 7.99
C ALA A 418 0.60 15.82 9.42
N LEU A 419 0.86 15.00 10.44
CA LEU A 419 0.80 15.40 11.85
C LEU A 419 1.88 16.43 12.20
N GLU A 420 3.11 16.22 11.71
CA GLU A 420 4.23 17.16 11.87
C GLU A 420 3.98 18.48 11.13
N GLY A 421 3.44 18.43 9.91
CA GLY A 421 3.05 19.60 9.11
C GLY A 421 1.90 20.41 9.72
N LEU A 422 0.99 19.75 10.45
CA LEU A 422 -0.02 20.42 11.28
C LEU A 422 0.60 21.03 12.54
N GLY A 423 1.49 20.31 13.23
CA GLY A 423 2.18 20.79 14.43
C GLY A 423 3.07 22.02 14.19
N LYS A 424 3.71 22.11 13.02
CA LYS A 424 4.47 23.31 12.58
C LYS A 424 3.61 24.58 12.46
N LYS A 425 2.27 24.45 12.38
CA LYS A 425 1.31 25.57 12.37
C LYS A 425 0.80 25.93 13.77
N GLY A 426 1.37 25.35 14.82
CA GLY A 426 1.04 25.57 16.22
C GLY A 426 0.67 24.27 16.96
N LYS A 427 0.85 24.27 18.28
CA LYS A 427 0.58 23.10 19.15
C LYS A 427 -0.82 22.54 18.93
N LEU A 428 -0.89 21.24 18.59
CA LEU A 428 -2.16 20.52 18.43
C LEU A 428 -2.92 20.48 19.77
N LYS A 429 -4.17 20.96 19.73
CA LYS A 429 -5.15 20.96 20.82
C LYS A 429 -6.24 19.90 20.61
N GLY A 430 -6.31 19.29 19.44
CA GLY A 430 -7.20 18.18 19.11
C GLY A 430 -6.94 17.62 17.71
N LEU A 431 -7.32 16.37 17.48
CA LEU A 431 -7.21 15.70 16.19
C LEU A 431 -8.50 14.96 15.82
N VAL A 432 -8.98 15.14 14.59
CA VAL A 432 -9.94 14.23 13.97
C VAL A 432 -9.19 13.33 12.99
N LEU A 433 -9.18 12.03 13.25
CA LEU A 433 -8.76 10.99 12.31
C LEU A 433 -10.00 10.50 11.57
N ASP A 434 -10.02 10.57 10.24
CA ASP A 434 -11.17 10.19 9.42
C ASP A 434 -10.85 8.93 8.60
N LEU A 435 -11.57 7.84 8.92
CA LEU A 435 -11.50 6.54 8.25
C LEU A 435 -12.77 6.22 7.46
N ARG A 436 -13.73 7.16 7.36
CA ARG A 436 -15.00 6.94 6.64
C ARG A 436 -14.72 6.61 5.17
N ASN A 437 -15.40 5.59 4.65
CA ASN A 437 -15.21 5.02 3.31
C ASN A 437 -13.76 4.55 3.03
N ASN A 438 -13.03 4.10 4.05
CA ASN A 438 -11.73 3.45 3.89
C ASN A 438 -11.89 1.92 4.00
N PRO A 439 -11.82 1.16 2.88
CA PRO A 439 -12.03 -0.29 2.87
C PRO A 439 -10.87 -1.10 3.50
N GLY A 440 -9.86 -0.41 4.06
CA GLY A 440 -8.70 -1.01 4.68
C GLY A 440 -7.49 -1.01 3.74
N GLY A 441 -6.80 -2.14 3.67
CA GLY A 441 -5.53 -2.29 2.95
C GLY A 441 -4.57 -3.17 3.74
N LEU A 442 -3.29 -2.82 3.73
CA LEU A 442 -2.22 -3.59 4.36
C LEU A 442 -2.30 -3.58 5.91
N LEU A 443 -2.09 -4.75 6.53
CA LEU A 443 -2.20 -4.93 7.98
C LEU A 443 -1.05 -4.28 8.75
N ASP A 444 0.19 -4.35 8.24
CA ASP A 444 1.35 -3.68 8.86
C ASP A 444 1.13 -2.16 8.94
N GLN A 445 0.48 -1.59 7.93
CA GLN A 445 0.14 -0.17 7.89
C GLN A 445 -0.97 0.17 8.89
N ALA A 446 -1.93 -0.72 9.11
CA ALA A 446 -2.92 -0.58 10.18
C ALA A 446 -2.23 -0.51 11.56
N VAL A 447 -1.31 -1.45 11.80
CA VAL A 447 -0.51 -1.53 13.03
C VAL A 447 0.30 -0.26 13.21
N ARG A 448 1.12 0.11 12.22
CA ARG A 448 1.98 1.30 12.22
C ARG A 448 1.21 2.61 12.36
N VAL A 449 -0.04 2.69 11.86
CA VAL A 449 -0.93 3.86 12.03
C VAL A 449 -1.49 3.93 13.45
N ALA A 450 -1.87 2.81 14.07
CA ALA A 450 -2.31 2.78 15.47
C ALA A 450 -1.13 3.09 16.43
N ASP A 451 0.06 2.58 16.11
CA ASP A 451 1.33 2.81 16.83
C ASP A 451 1.71 4.30 16.87
N LEU A 452 1.32 5.11 15.88
CA LEU A 452 1.52 6.57 15.96
C LEU A 452 0.72 7.26 17.07
N PHE A 453 -0.25 6.61 17.71
CA PHE A 453 -1.13 7.22 18.71
C PHE A 453 -1.16 6.50 20.06
N LEU A 454 -0.60 5.28 20.17
CA LEU A 454 -0.61 4.43 21.35
C LEU A 454 0.82 4.31 21.92
N ASP A 455 1.00 4.47 23.23
CA ASP A 455 2.33 4.41 23.87
C ASP A 455 2.77 2.99 24.28
N LYS A 456 1.80 2.08 24.44
CA LYS A 456 1.99 0.70 24.90
C LYS A 456 0.74 -0.15 24.67
N GLY A 457 0.87 -1.45 24.91
CA GLY A 457 -0.23 -2.42 24.87
C GLY A 457 -0.38 -3.12 23.52
N MET A 458 -1.30 -4.09 23.44
CA MET A 458 -1.58 -4.82 22.20
C MET A 458 -2.38 -3.94 21.24
N ILE A 459 -2.06 -3.98 19.94
CA ILE A 459 -2.82 -3.31 18.86
C ILE A 459 -3.81 -4.30 18.25
N VAL A 460 -3.34 -5.49 17.87
CA VAL A 460 -4.16 -6.54 17.24
C VAL A 460 -3.55 -7.92 17.50
N ARG A 461 -4.41 -8.94 17.56
CA ARG A 461 -4.00 -10.36 17.63
C ARG A 461 -4.60 -11.12 16.45
N THR A 462 -3.80 -11.92 15.75
CA THR A 462 -4.27 -12.79 14.66
C THR A 462 -4.35 -14.24 15.16
N ILE A 463 -5.39 -14.97 14.74
CA ILE A 463 -5.61 -16.38 15.09
C ILE A 463 -5.92 -17.15 13.80
N GLY A 464 -5.05 -18.11 13.48
CA GLY A 464 -5.14 -18.96 12.30
C GLY A 464 -5.92 -20.25 12.53
N LYS A 465 -5.83 -21.15 11.53
CA LYS A 465 -6.39 -22.51 11.59
C LYS A 465 -5.95 -23.24 12.86
N GLY A 466 -6.88 -23.97 13.49
CA GLY A 466 -6.63 -24.74 14.71
C GLY A 466 -6.48 -23.88 15.99
N GLY A 467 -6.91 -22.61 15.98
CA GLY A 467 -6.81 -21.73 17.15
C GLY A 467 -5.38 -21.22 17.43
N ARG A 468 -4.41 -21.57 16.58
CA ARG A 468 -3.02 -21.11 16.69
C ARG A 468 -2.98 -19.59 16.54
N VAL A 469 -2.60 -18.87 17.60
CA VAL A 469 -2.22 -17.46 17.50
C VAL A 469 -1.02 -17.36 16.56
N MET A 470 -1.13 -16.51 15.55
CA MET A 470 -0.01 -16.26 14.63
C MET A 470 0.81 -15.08 15.14
N ASP A 471 0.15 -13.92 15.31
CA ASP A 471 0.81 -12.64 15.61
C ASP A 471 0.14 -11.94 16.81
N LYS A 472 0.92 -11.15 17.55
CA LYS A 472 0.47 -10.30 18.66
C LYS A 472 1.17 -8.93 18.58
N GLU A 473 0.62 -8.06 17.75
CA GLU A 473 1.18 -6.73 17.49
C GLU A 473 1.01 -5.81 18.69
N LYS A 474 2.02 -4.99 18.97
CA LYS A 474 2.09 -4.11 20.16
C LYS A 474 2.52 -2.70 19.78
N ALA A 475 2.10 -1.73 20.60
CA ALA A 475 2.47 -0.34 20.47
C ALA A 475 3.77 0.00 21.21
N HIS A 476 4.49 1.01 20.72
CA HIS A 476 5.81 1.44 21.18
C HIS A 476 5.81 2.94 21.47
N SER A 477 6.34 3.36 22.62
CA SER A 477 6.31 4.76 23.07
C SER A 477 7.07 5.75 22.18
N ARG A 478 8.05 5.29 21.37
CA ARG A 478 8.99 6.15 20.65
C ARG A 478 8.35 6.85 19.45
N GLY A 479 8.17 8.17 19.56
CA GLY A 479 7.70 9.03 18.47
C GLY A 479 6.18 9.04 18.29
N THR A 480 5.44 8.70 19.34
CA THR A 480 3.98 8.72 19.43
C THR A 480 3.43 10.14 19.52
N PHE A 481 2.26 10.38 18.91
CA PHE A 481 1.56 11.67 18.94
C PHE A 481 0.53 11.69 20.07
N LEU A 482 0.98 12.12 21.25
CA LEU A 482 0.21 12.18 22.50
C LEU A 482 -0.18 13.63 22.87
N GLY A 483 -0.75 13.81 24.07
CA GLY A 483 -1.02 15.13 24.65
C GLY A 483 -2.34 15.79 24.23
N PHE A 484 -2.92 15.44 23.08
CA PHE A 484 -4.20 15.98 22.59
C PHE A 484 -5.36 14.95 22.62
N PRO A 485 -6.62 15.39 22.88
CA PRO A 485 -7.80 14.56 22.65
C PRO A 485 -7.98 14.27 21.15
N MET A 486 -8.53 13.10 20.80
CA MET A 486 -8.80 12.76 19.40
C MET A 486 -10.14 12.04 19.23
N VAL A 487 -10.73 12.22 18.05
CA VAL A 487 -11.93 11.52 17.58
C VAL A 487 -11.58 10.73 16.32
N CYS A 488 -12.04 9.49 16.24
CA CYS A 488 -11.93 8.63 15.07
C CYS A 488 -13.31 8.58 14.37
N LEU A 489 -13.41 9.16 13.16
CA LEU A 489 -14.64 9.11 12.36
C LEU A 489 -14.69 7.82 11.56
N VAL A 490 -15.80 7.09 11.70
CA VAL A 490 -16.04 5.78 11.06
C VAL A 490 -17.47 5.68 10.50
N ASN A 491 -17.67 4.74 9.58
CA ASN A 491 -18.97 4.38 9.03
C ASN A 491 -18.96 2.98 8.38
N GLY A 492 -20.07 2.54 7.80
CA GLY A 492 -20.19 1.21 7.15
C GLY A 492 -19.25 0.98 5.95
N GLY A 493 -18.66 2.04 5.39
CA GLY A 493 -17.59 1.93 4.38
C GLY A 493 -16.17 1.85 4.98
N SER A 494 -16.05 1.76 6.30
CA SER A 494 -14.80 1.55 7.02
C SER A 494 -14.63 0.05 7.24
N ALA A 495 -13.56 -0.57 6.71
CA ALA A 495 -13.38 -2.02 6.78
C ALA A 495 -11.92 -2.43 7.07
N SER A 496 -11.73 -3.66 7.54
CA SER A 496 -10.42 -4.34 7.64
C SER A 496 -9.38 -3.52 8.43
N ALA A 497 -8.28 -3.08 7.81
CA ALA A 497 -7.28 -2.22 8.45
C ALA A 497 -7.86 -0.97 9.17
N SER A 498 -8.96 -0.39 8.67
CA SER A 498 -9.67 0.71 9.33
C SER A 498 -10.28 0.29 10.68
N GLU A 499 -10.77 -0.94 10.76
CA GLU A 499 -11.41 -1.51 11.95
C GLU A 499 -10.38 -1.95 12.99
N ILE A 500 -9.19 -2.40 12.55
CA ILE A 500 -8.01 -2.59 13.42
C ILE A 500 -7.66 -1.27 14.11
N VAL A 501 -7.49 -0.18 13.36
CA VAL A 501 -7.13 1.13 13.92
C VAL A 501 -8.23 1.66 14.85
N ALA A 502 -9.50 1.65 14.41
CA ALA A 502 -10.61 2.11 15.23
C ALA A 502 -10.76 1.29 16.52
N GLY A 503 -10.74 -0.04 16.42
CA GLY A 503 -10.86 -0.95 17.57
C GLY A 503 -9.69 -0.85 18.56
N ALA A 504 -8.46 -0.66 18.08
CA ALA A 504 -7.29 -0.45 18.93
C ALA A 504 -7.38 0.89 19.69
N LEU A 505 -7.71 1.98 18.99
CA LEU A 505 -7.86 3.30 19.60
C LEU A 505 -9.02 3.36 20.60
N GLN A 506 -10.12 2.65 20.32
CA GLN A 506 -11.27 2.51 21.21
C GLN A 506 -10.92 1.69 22.47
N ASP A 507 -10.26 0.54 22.30
CA ASP A 507 -10.01 -0.37 23.42
C ASP A 507 -9.06 0.21 24.46
N HIS A 508 -8.06 0.99 24.02
CA HIS A 508 -7.17 1.75 24.89
C HIS A 508 -7.76 3.07 25.40
N ARG A 509 -8.98 3.45 24.99
CA ARG A 509 -9.63 4.75 25.26
C ARG A 509 -8.78 5.94 24.78
N ARG A 510 -7.98 5.75 23.73
CA ARG A 510 -7.10 6.75 23.13
C ARG A 510 -7.85 7.75 22.27
N ALA A 511 -8.90 7.29 21.59
CA ALA A 511 -9.83 8.06 20.78
C ALA A 511 -11.28 7.77 21.19
N VAL A 512 -12.18 8.72 20.95
CA VAL A 512 -13.62 8.47 20.85
C VAL A 512 -13.93 8.07 19.41
N VAL A 513 -14.56 6.92 19.19
CA VAL A 513 -15.04 6.48 17.88
C VAL A 513 -16.44 7.06 17.63
N LEU A 514 -16.63 7.77 16.52
CA LEU A 514 -17.84 8.54 16.24
C LEU A 514 -18.32 8.32 14.80
N GLY A 515 -19.63 8.14 14.61
CA GLY A 515 -20.24 7.98 13.28
C GLY A 515 -21.26 6.84 13.24
N THR A 516 -21.08 5.88 12.34
CA THR A 516 -21.93 4.66 12.29
C THR A 516 -21.08 3.41 12.45
N GLN A 517 -21.72 2.27 12.73
CA GLN A 517 -21.10 0.94 12.75
C GLN A 517 -20.29 0.68 11.46
N THR A 518 -19.16 -0.03 11.60
CA THR A 518 -18.25 -0.39 10.50
C THR A 518 -18.62 -1.70 9.80
N PHE A 519 -17.89 -2.07 8.75
CA PHE A 519 -18.28 -3.14 7.81
C PHE A 519 -18.28 -4.56 8.40
N GLY A 520 -17.40 -4.88 9.36
CA GLY A 520 -17.31 -6.21 9.97
C GLY A 520 -16.41 -7.21 9.25
N LYS A 521 -15.32 -6.77 8.60
CA LYS A 521 -14.37 -7.68 7.95
C LYS A 521 -13.22 -8.05 8.90
N GLY A 522 -13.46 -9.05 9.75
CA GLY A 522 -12.51 -9.57 10.74
C GLY A 522 -11.50 -10.60 10.21
N SER A 523 -11.38 -10.76 8.89
CA SER A 523 -10.50 -11.73 8.24
C SER A 523 -9.18 -11.13 7.77
N VAL A 524 -8.10 -11.92 7.87
CA VAL A 524 -6.75 -11.61 7.36
C VAL A 524 -6.48 -12.45 6.12
N GLN A 525 -6.19 -11.79 5.00
CA GLN A 525 -5.71 -12.46 3.79
C GLN A 525 -4.19 -12.33 3.65
N THR A 526 -3.53 -13.46 3.39
CA THR A 526 -2.16 -13.47 2.86
C THR A 526 -2.21 -13.39 1.35
N ILE A 527 -1.22 -12.71 0.76
CA ILE A 527 -1.00 -12.65 -0.68
C ILE A 527 0.26 -13.47 -0.98
N ILE A 528 0.14 -14.44 -1.88
CA ILE A 528 1.19 -15.38 -2.29
C ILE A 528 1.41 -15.19 -3.79
N GLU A 529 2.66 -14.94 -4.20
CA GLU A 529 3.09 -14.96 -5.60
C GLU A 529 3.32 -16.40 -6.04
N LEU A 530 2.96 -16.73 -7.27
CA LEU A 530 3.09 -18.06 -7.87
C LEU A 530 4.05 -18.00 -9.07
N ASP A 531 4.61 -19.15 -9.46
CA ASP A 531 5.75 -19.22 -10.39
C ASP A 531 5.42 -18.72 -11.82
N ASP A 532 4.14 -18.72 -12.21
CA ASP A 532 3.64 -18.13 -13.47
C ASP A 532 3.44 -16.60 -13.40
N GLY A 533 3.81 -15.98 -12.27
CA GLY A 533 3.59 -14.57 -11.99
C GLY A 533 2.15 -14.22 -11.60
N SER A 534 1.29 -15.22 -11.33
CA SER A 534 -0.06 -15.03 -10.79
C SER A 534 -0.03 -14.85 -9.27
N GLY A 535 -1.18 -14.50 -8.69
CA GLY A 535 -1.32 -14.22 -7.26
C GLY A 535 -2.48 -14.95 -6.62
N LEU A 536 -2.20 -15.70 -5.56
CA LEU A 536 -3.19 -16.28 -4.67
C LEU A 536 -3.39 -15.37 -3.45
N LYS A 537 -4.59 -14.80 -3.30
CA LYS A 537 -5.00 -14.11 -2.08
C LYS A 537 -5.90 -15.06 -1.27
N LEU A 538 -5.48 -15.45 -0.07
CA LEU A 538 -6.12 -16.50 0.72
C LEU A 538 -6.36 -16.04 2.16
N THR A 539 -7.57 -16.25 2.69
CA THR A 539 -7.87 -16.01 4.11
C THR A 539 -7.18 -17.08 4.97
N VAL A 540 -6.22 -16.66 5.80
CA VAL A 540 -5.41 -17.58 6.65
C VAL A 540 -5.75 -17.47 8.14
N ALA A 541 -6.30 -16.33 8.58
CA ALA A 541 -6.57 -16.03 9.98
C ALA A 541 -7.77 -15.08 10.15
N ARG A 542 -8.27 -15.00 11.39
CA ARG A 542 -9.14 -13.91 11.87
C ARG A 542 -8.34 -13.01 12.81
N TYR A 543 -8.68 -11.72 12.87
CA TYR A 543 -8.04 -10.78 13.78
C TYR A 543 -9.00 -10.27 14.86
N TYR A 544 -8.43 -9.92 16.01
CA TYR A 544 -9.15 -9.59 17.23
C TYR A 544 -8.60 -8.29 17.84
N THR A 545 -9.50 -7.48 18.41
CA THR A 545 -9.15 -6.20 19.07
C THR A 545 -8.33 -6.43 20.35
N PRO A 546 -7.75 -5.38 20.97
CA PRO A 546 -6.98 -5.52 22.21
C PRO A 546 -7.73 -6.20 23.37
N LYS A 547 -9.05 -6.00 23.50
CA LYS A 547 -9.91 -6.71 24.48
C LYS A 547 -10.37 -8.10 24.01
N GLY A 548 -9.85 -8.61 22.90
CA GLY A 548 -10.19 -9.93 22.36
C GLY A 548 -11.53 -10.01 21.64
N ARG A 549 -12.20 -8.88 21.33
CA ARG A 549 -13.44 -8.88 20.54
C ARG A 549 -13.14 -9.39 19.13
N SER A 550 -13.92 -10.35 18.64
CA SER A 550 -14.06 -10.60 17.21
C SER A 550 -14.84 -9.44 16.60
N ILE A 551 -14.45 -8.99 15.41
CA ILE A 551 -15.19 -7.98 14.64
C ILE A 551 -15.80 -8.55 13.36
N GLN A 552 -15.56 -9.83 13.07
CA GLN A 552 -16.16 -10.51 11.92
C GLN A 552 -17.70 -10.46 12.00
N GLU A 553 -18.35 -10.11 10.90
CA GLU A 553 -19.80 -9.84 10.76
C GLU A 553 -20.38 -8.68 11.60
N HIS A 554 -19.67 -8.16 12.60
CA HIS A 554 -20.20 -7.19 13.57
C HIS A 554 -19.55 -5.80 13.50
N GLY A 555 -18.28 -5.75 13.11
CA GLY A 555 -17.48 -4.53 13.05
C GLY A 555 -17.17 -3.91 14.41
N ILE A 556 -16.89 -2.61 14.38
CA ILE A 556 -16.70 -1.72 15.51
C ILE A 556 -17.98 -0.88 15.64
N ALA A 557 -18.71 -1.05 16.74
CA ALA A 557 -19.72 -0.10 17.16
C ALA A 557 -19.02 1.20 17.62
N PRO A 558 -19.43 2.39 17.14
CA PRO A 558 -18.87 3.65 17.62
C PRO A 558 -19.32 3.94 19.05
N ASP A 559 -18.47 4.62 19.82
CA ASP A 559 -18.82 5.11 21.17
C ASP A 559 -19.95 6.15 21.11
N ILE A 560 -20.05 6.88 19.99
CA ILE A 560 -21.05 7.92 19.76
C ILE A 560 -21.65 7.75 18.36
N ILE A 561 -22.89 7.28 18.29
CA ILE A 561 -23.63 7.14 17.03
C ILE A 561 -24.07 8.53 16.54
N VAL A 562 -23.63 8.90 15.33
CA VAL A 562 -23.96 10.16 14.66
C VAL A 562 -24.18 9.89 13.18
N GLN A 563 -25.40 10.14 12.70
CA GLN A 563 -25.75 9.95 11.28
C GLN A 563 -25.03 10.96 10.36
N PRO A 564 -24.85 10.67 9.06
CA PRO A 564 -24.17 11.58 8.13
C PRO A 564 -24.87 12.94 7.96
N THR A 565 -26.19 12.97 8.07
CA THR A 565 -27.04 14.15 7.97
C THR A 565 -27.48 14.64 9.36
N ALA A 566 -27.67 15.95 9.50
CA ALA A 566 -28.27 16.53 10.70
C ALA A 566 -29.77 16.15 10.79
N PRO A 567 -30.32 15.93 12.00
CA PRO A 567 -31.76 15.77 12.19
C PRO A 567 -32.54 16.99 11.66
N LYS A 568 -33.61 16.75 10.89
CA LYS A 568 -34.47 17.80 10.31
C LYS A 568 -35.14 18.70 11.35
N THR A 569 -35.24 18.26 12.60
CA THR A 569 -35.89 18.95 13.72
C THR A 569 -35.09 20.08 14.36
N LEU A 570 -33.96 20.50 13.75
CA LEU A 570 -33.12 21.61 14.22
C LEU A 570 -33.48 22.99 13.62
N GLU A 571 -34.69 23.14 13.09
CA GLU A 571 -35.27 24.45 12.79
C GLU A 571 -35.28 25.34 14.05
N PRO A 572 -34.85 26.62 13.97
CA PRO A 572 -34.77 27.48 15.14
C PRO A 572 -36.18 27.88 15.60
N LYS A 573 -36.72 27.16 16.59
CA LYS A 573 -37.91 27.60 17.36
C LYS A 573 -37.78 29.10 17.65
N LYS A 574 -38.88 29.84 17.41
CA LYS A 574 -38.94 31.31 17.56
C LYS A 574 -38.17 31.75 18.81
N LYS A 575 -37.23 32.69 18.66
CA LYS A 575 -36.43 33.21 19.77
C LYS A 575 -37.38 33.73 20.85
N GLY A 576 -37.50 33.04 21.97
CA GLY A 576 -38.26 33.53 23.13
C GLY A 576 -37.66 34.86 23.62
N LYS A 577 -38.51 35.72 24.20
CA LYS A 577 -38.09 36.97 24.84
C LYS A 577 -36.96 36.68 25.82
N ARG A 578 -35.88 37.44 25.75
CA ARG A 578 -34.76 37.42 26.70
C ARG A 578 -34.84 38.67 27.56
N GLU A 579 -34.10 38.70 28.67
CA GLU A 579 -33.92 39.88 29.53
C GLU A 579 -33.76 41.19 28.72
N ARG A 580 -32.83 41.23 27.77
CA ARG A 580 -32.57 42.40 26.90
C ARG A 580 -33.75 42.86 26.02
N ASP A 581 -34.72 41.98 25.82
CA ASP A 581 -35.91 42.16 25.00
C ASP A 581 -37.15 42.49 25.87
N LEU A 582 -36.96 42.66 27.18
CA LEU A 582 -37.95 43.17 28.13
C LEU A 582 -37.80 44.68 28.31
N GLU A 583 -38.90 45.32 28.67
CA GLU A 583 -38.94 46.71 29.11
C GLU A 583 -38.39 46.83 30.54
N GLY A 584 -37.73 47.94 30.88
CA GLY A 584 -37.08 48.14 32.19
C GLY A 584 -35.84 47.28 32.48
N HIS A 585 -35.38 46.43 31.55
CA HIS A 585 -34.32 45.43 31.81
C HIS A 585 -32.99 46.00 32.33
N LEU A 586 -32.29 45.21 33.15
CA LEU A 586 -31.05 45.65 33.79
C LEU A 586 -29.88 45.67 32.79
N ARG A 587 -29.33 46.86 32.54
CA ARG A 587 -28.19 47.06 31.62
C ARG A 587 -26.87 46.64 32.28
N ASN A 588 -26.29 45.54 31.81
CA ASN A 588 -24.96 45.12 32.23
C ASN A 588 -23.90 46.17 31.84
N ARG A 589 -23.19 46.72 32.85
CA ARG A 589 -22.10 47.69 32.68
C ARG A 589 -20.83 47.10 32.05
N GLN A 590 -20.63 45.78 32.13
CA GLN A 590 -19.57 45.09 31.40
C GLN A 590 -20.00 44.89 29.94
N GLY A 591 -19.23 45.48 29.02
CA GLY A 591 -19.60 45.63 27.60
C GLY A 591 -19.95 44.33 26.86
N LYS A 592 -20.71 44.46 25.77
CA LYS A 592 -21.34 43.36 25.00
C LYS A 592 -20.33 42.34 24.43
N ARG A 593 -19.86 41.38 25.25
CA ARG A 593 -19.20 40.14 24.82
C ARG A 593 -20.19 39.21 24.10
N GLN A 594 -20.63 39.60 22.90
CA GLN A 594 -21.31 38.67 22.00
C GLN A 594 -20.26 37.68 21.44
N PRO A 595 -20.41 36.36 21.65
CA PRO A 595 -19.49 35.40 21.06
C PRO A 595 -19.66 35.41 19.54
N LYS A 596 -18.60 35.78 18.80
CA LYS A 596 -18.62 35.78 17.32
C LYS A 596 -19.09 34.41 16.82
N GLN A 597 -20.24 34.40 16.13
CA GLN A 597 -20.92 33.17 15.72
C GLN A 597 -20.05 32.38 14.73
N ARG A 598 -19.37 31.34 15.22
CA ARG A 598 -18.39 30.58 14.44
C ARG A 598 -19.10 29.82 13.32
N LYS A 599 -18.64 30.02 12.08
CA LYS A 599 -19.09 29.29 10.88
C LYS A 599 -18.99 27.78 11.14
N ARG A 600 -20.11 27.06 11.07
CA ARG A 600 -20.15 25.59 11.19
C ARG A 600 -19.61 24.95 9.91
N LEU A 601 -19.07 23.74 10.04
CA LEU A 601 -18.72 22.88 8.91
C LEU A 601 -19.99 22.30 8.28
N LYS A 602 -19.98 22.03 6.97
CA LYS A 602 -21.12 21.42 6.24
C LYS A 602 -21.33 19.95 6.60
N ASP A 603 -20.24 19.23 6.89
CA ASP A 603 -20.25 17.82 7.32
C ASP A 603 -20.68 17.75 8.79
N PHE A 604 -21.83 17.12 9.06
CA PHE A 604 -22.43 17.08 10.40
C PHE A 604 -21.66 16.19 11.38
N GLN A 605 -21.13 15.05 10.93
CA GLN A 605 -20.29 14.18 11.77
C GLN A 605 -18.98 14.88 12.13
N LEU A 606 -18.33 15.56 11.16
CA LEU A 606 -17.11 16.31 11.39
C LEU A 606 -17.33 17.56 12.25
N GLN A 607 -18.47 18.25 12.11
CA GLN A 607 -18.86 19.34 13.00
C GLN A 607 -19.06 18.83 14.43
N THR A 608 -19.75 17.71 14.62
CA THR A 608 -19.98 17.10 15.93
C THR A 608 -18.65 16.65 16.57
N ALA A 609 -17.76 15.99 15.83
CA ALA A 609 -16.42 15.63 16.30
C ALA A 609 -15.60 16.87 16.75
N LEU A 610 -15.67 17.96 15.99
CA LEU A 610 -15.04 19.24 16.37
C LEU A 610 -15.65 19.84 17.64
N ASP A 611 -16.95 19.69 17.87
CA ASP A 611 -17.62 20.15 19.10
C ASP A 611 -17.28 19.28 20.32
N TYR A 612 -17.12 17.95 20.16
CA TYR A 612 -16.55 17.08 21.21
C TYR A 612 -15.11 17.46 21.56
N LEU A 613 -14.26 17.77 20.57
CA LEU A 613 -12.89 18.25 20.83
C LEU A 613 -12.87 19.62 21.53
N ARG A 614 -13.86 20.49 21.26
CA ARG A 614 -14.03 21.77 21.98
C ARG A 614 -14.45 21.54 23.44
N ALA A 615 -15.40 20.64 23.70
CA ALA A 615 -15.80 20.27 25.06
C ALA A 615 -14.63 19.66 25.85
N ALA A 616 -13.90 18.71 25.24
CA ALA A 616 -12.71 18.11 25.84
C ALA A 616 -11.58 19.12 26.14
N ALA A 617 -11.49 20.22 25.39
CA ALA A 617 -10.56 21.31 25.70
C ALA A 617 -10.99 22.11 26.94
N ILE A 618 -12.29 22.36 27.14
CA ILE A 618 -12.82 23.08 28.31
C ILE A 618 -12.54 22.29 29.59
N PHE A 619 -12.91 20.99 29.62
CA PHE A 619 -12.68 20.11 30.78
C PHE A 619 -11.19 19.77 31.04
N ARG A 620 -10.30 20.13 30.11
CA ARG A 620 -8.83 20.07 30.29
C ARG A 620 -8.21 21.38 30.75
N SER A 621 -8.93 22.50 30.68
CA SER A 621 -8.51 23.80 31.24
C SER A 621 -9.02 24.06 32.67
N SER A 622 -9.72 23.08 33.25
CA SER A 622 -10.17 23.07 34.65
C SER A 622 -9.41 22.04 35.49
N ARG A 623 -8.15 21.78 35.11
CA ARG A 623 -7.12 20.98 35.78
C ARG A 623 -5.75 21.59 35.46
#